data_AF-A0A432RA08-F1
#
_entry.id   AF-A0A432RA08-F1
#
_cell.length_a   1.000
_cell.length_b   1.000
_cell.length_c   1.000
_cell.angle_alpha   90.00
_cell.angle_beta   90.00
_cell.angle_gamma   90.00
#
_symmetry.space_group_name_H-M   'P 1'
#
loop_
_entity.id
_entity.type
_entity.pdbx_description
1 polymer ?
#
loop_
_entity_poly.entity_id
_entity_poly.type
_entity_poly.pdbx_seq_one_letter_code
_entity_poly.pdbx_strand_id
1 'polypeptide(L)'
;MGGRTGRQDRTPPVVLQQAVIGGRPLRPGDIWLALAKIMYSHGDKEGGYVTIIERGGGSARLREIPLSRITVLKKGYIILDDGTLIPLHRIMSIVDGKGRTLYSRLEPKKQASSQNSV
;
A
#
# COMPACT_ATOMS: atom_id res chain seq x y z
N MET A 1 26.11 -41.70 3.45
CA MET A 1 26.59 -40.71 2.47
C MET A 1 25.49 -40.57 1.42
N GLY A 2 24.61 -39.57 1.50
CA GLY A 2 24.78 -38.23 0.88
C GLY A 2 24.14 -38.27 -0.52
N GLY A 3 23.24 -37.38 -0.96
CA GLY A 3 22.62 -36.20 -0.40
C GLY A 3 21.39 -35.82 -1.26
N ARG A 4 20.62 -34.86 -0.76
CA ARG A 4 19.40 -34.27 -1.34
C ARG A 4 19.70 -33.47 -2.62
N THR A 5 18.77 -33.46 -3.58
CA THR A 5 18.46 -32.35 -4.52
C THR A 5 17.22 -32.76 -5.31
N GLY A 6 16.17 -31.99 -5.53
CA GLY A 6 15.85 -30.58 -5.28
C GLY A 6 14.62 -30.28 -6.14
N ARG A 7 13.55 -29.78 -5.51
CA ARG A 7 12.34 -29.25 -6.15
C ARG A 7 12.71 -28.32 -7.33
N GLN A 8 12.07 -28.49 -8.48
CA GLN A 8 11.88 -27.39 -9.41
C GLN A 8 10.43 -26.92 -9.30
N ASP A 9 10.25 -25.91 -8.45
CA ASP A 9 9.06 -25.07 -8.39
C ASP A 9 8.87 -24.41 -9.77
N ARG A 10 7.95 -24.95 -10.57
CA ARG A 10 7.38 -24.24 -11.71
C ARG A 10 6.35 -23.27 -11.16
N THR A 11 6.78 -22.07 -10.78
CA THR A 11 5.84 -20.97 -10.56
C THR A 11 5.07 -20.69 -11.85
N PRO A 12 3.73 -20.81 -11.87
CA PRO A 12 2.95 -20.41 -13.04
C PRO A 12 2.95 -18.87 -13.19
N PRO A 13 2.78 -18.35 -14.42
CA PRO A 13 2.63 -16.92 -14.65
C PRO A 13 1.39 -16.41 -13.90
N VAL A 14 1.56 -15.29 -13.20
CA VAL A 14 0.48 -14.62 -12.45
C VAL A 14 -0.60 -14.20 -13.44
N VAL A 15 -1.72 -14.91 -13.42
CA VAL A 15 -2.94 -14.57 -14.14
C VAL A 15 -3.60 -13.40 -13.40
N LEU A 16 -3.59 -12.22 -14.03
CA LEU A 16 -4.35 -11.04 -13.59
C LEU A 16 -5.85 -11.33 -13.74
N GLN A 17 -6.49 -11.79 -12.68
CA GLN A 17 -7.95 -11.93 -12.61
C GLN A 17 -8.53 -10.91 -11.64
N GLN A 18 -9.39 -10.07 -12.21
CA GLN A 18 -10.05 -8.93 -11.62
C GLN A 18 -10.86 -9.34 -10.37
N ALA A 19 -10.56 -8.72 -9.23
CA ALA A 19 -11.43 -8.72 -8.07
C ALA A 19 -11.89 -7.29 -7.78
N VAL A 20 -13.09 -6.97 -8.27
CA VAL A 20 -13.84 -5.76 -7.93
C VAL A 20 -14.39 -5.93 -6.52
N ILE A 21 -13.92 -5.13 -5.57
CA ILE A 21 -14.65 -4.85 -4.33
C ILE A 21 -15.21 -3.43 -4.44
N GLY A 22 -16.46 -3.32 -4.86
CA GLY A 22 -17.42 -2.29 -4.43
C GLY A 22 -17.09 -0.80 -4.53
N GLY A 23 -16.06 -0.36 -5.26
CA GLY A 23 -15.73 1.05 -5.46
C GLY A 23 -15.61 1.40 -6.93
N ARG A 24 -16.32 2.43 -7.40
CA ARG A 24 -16.21 2.98 -8.76
C ARG A 24 -14.74 3.20 -9.15
N PRO A 25 -14.38 3.23 -10.46
CA PRO A 25 -13.04 3.66 -10.88
C PRO A 25 -12.78 5.08 -10.35
N LEU A 26 -11.89 5.17 -9.37
CA LEU A 26 -11.61 6.39 -8.62
C LEU A 26 -10.58 7.23 -9.40
N ARG A 27 -10.96 8.49 -9.66
CA ARG A 27 -10.30 9.52 -10.48
C ARG A 27 -9.05 10.06 -9.74
N PRO A 28 -8.13 10.76 -10.41
CA PRO A 28 -6.89 11.31 -9.82
C PRO A 28 -7.04 12.20 -8.55
N GLY A 29 -8.27 12.59 -8.17
CA GLY A 29 -8.56 13.31 -6.92
C GLY A 29 -8.79 12.45 -5.67
N ASP A 30 -8.89 11.13 -5.82
CA ASP A 30 -9.38 10.27 -4.73
C ASP A 30 -8.32 9.94 -3.67
N ILE A 31 -7.03 9.99 -4.02
CA ILE A 31 -5.93 9.83 -3.05
C ILE A 31 -5.92 10.99 -2.07
N TRP A 32 -6.04 12.23 -2.57
CA TRP A 32 -6.08 13.42 -1.72
C TRP A 32 -7.30 13.38 -0.80
N LEU A 33 -8.47 13.01 -1.32
CA LEU A 33 -9.69 12.93 -0.52
C LEU A 33 -9.60 11.84 0.56
N ALA A 34 -9.02 10.67 0.22
CA ALA A 34 -8.80 9.59 1.18
C ALA A 34 -7.86 10.03 2.32
N LEU A 35 -6.73 10.65 1.97
CA LEU A 35 -5.81 11.19 2.98
C LEU A 35 -6.44 12.32 3.80
N ALA A 36 -7.19 13.22 3.17
CA ALA A 36 -7.85 14.31 3.88
C ALA A 36 -8.81 13.77 4.95
N LYS A 37 -9.63 12.76 4.61
CA LYS A 37 -10.54 12.12 5.58
C LYS A 37 -9.81 11.59 6.81
N ILE A 38 -8.66 10.92 6.63
CA ILE A 38 -7.86 10.43 7.75
C ILE A 38 -7.22 11.58 8.51
N MET A 39 -6.71 12.60 7.80
CA MET A 39 -6.00 13.70 8.42
C MET A 39 -6.90 14.55 9.34
N TYR A 40 -8.20 14.61 9.04
CA TYR A 40 -9.23 15.25 9.86
C TYR A 40 -9.84 14.34 10.93
N SER A 41 -9.63 13.02 10.86
CA SER A 41 -10.11 12.06 11.87
C SER A 41 -9.03 11.85 12.93
N HIS A 42 -9.27 12.34 14.15
CA HIS A 42 -8.29 12.34 15.24
C HIS A 42 -7.80 10.94 15.67
N GLY A 43 -8.50 9.86 15.31
CA GLY A 43 -8.14 8.48 15.70
C GLY A 43 -7.64 7.58 14.56
N ASP A 44 -7.78 7.97 13.30
CA ASP A 44 -7.49 7.06 12.17
C ASP A 44 -6.03 7.18 11.68
N LYS A 45 -5.25 8.11 12.23
CA LYS A 45 -3.82 8.31 11.93
C LYS A 45 -2.92 7.32 12.64
N GLU A 46 -3.22 7.00 13.89
CA GLU A 46 -2.37 6.12 14.69
C GLU A 46 -2.46 4.69 14.17
N GLY A 47 -1.31 4.08 13.86
CA GLY A 47 -1.24 2.73 13.28
C GLY A 47 -1.52 2.66 11.78
N GLY A 48 -1.96 3.74 11.15
CA GLY A 48 -2.19 3.78 9.70
C GLY A 48 -0.92 4.11 8.91
N TYR A 49 -0.89 3.73 7.64
CA TYR A 49 0.25 3.96 6.75
C TYR A 49 -0.16 4.15 5.29
N VAL A 50 0.73 4.78 4.52
CA VAL A 50 0.67 4.77 3.07
C VAL A 50 1.81 3.93 2.52
N THR A 51 1.55 3.15 1.47
CA THR A 51 2.62 2.51 0.70
C THR A 51 2.92 3.35 -0.52
N ILE A 52 4.18 3.66 -0.77
CA ILE A 52 4.66 4.41 -1.93
C ILE A 52 5.54 3.54 -2.82
N ILE A 53 5.63 3.91 -4.10
CA ILE A 53 6.63 3.37 -5.03
C ILE A 53 7.81 4.32 -5.17
N GLU A 54 9.01 3.84 -4.82
CA GLU A 54 10.27 4.51 -5.06
C GLU A 54 10.91 3.92 -6.34
N ARG A 55 11.29 4.80 -7.27
CA ARG A 55 12.03 4.41 -8.49
C ARG A 55 13.46 4.90 -8.37
N GLY A 56 14.40 3.97 -8.24
CA GLY A 56 15.83 4.27 -8.15
C GLY A 56 16.67 3.10 -8.67
N GLY A 57 17.73 3.40 -9.43
CA GLY A 57 18.75 2.43 -9.83
C GLY A 57 18.24 1.22 -10.63
N GLY A 58 17.21 1.38 -11.47
CA GLY A 58 16.68 0.30 -12.31
C GLY A 58 15.70 -0.67 -11.63
N SER A 59 15.34 -0.42 -10.36
CA SER A 59 14.32 -1.20 -9.65
C SER A 59 13.24 -0.31 -9.04
N ALA A 60 12.01 -0.82 -9.00
CA ALA A 60 10.92 -0.22 -8.24
C ALA A 60 10.81 -0.93 -6.89
N ARG A 61 10.82 -0.17 -5.79
CA ARG A 61 10.63 -0.70 -4.44
C ARG A 61 9.40 -0.07 -3.81
N LEU A 62 8.68 -0.87 -3.04
CA LEU A 62 7.58 -0.38 -2.22
C LEU A 62 8.10 -0.03 -0.83
N ARG A 63 7.64 1.10 -0.30
CA ARG A 63 7.99 1.57 1.04
C ARG A 63 6.73 2.01 1.77
N GLU A 64 6.59 1.56 3.00
CA GLU A 64 5.50 2.01 3.89
C GLU A 64 5.95 3.23 4.69
N ILE A 65 5.01 4.17 4.85
CA ILE A 65 5.23 5.42 5.55
C ILE A 65 4.05 5.60 6.52
N PRO A 66 4.31 5.68 7.84
CA PRO A 66 3.27 5.93 8.81
C PRO A 66 2.54 7.25 8.53
N LEU A 67 1.22 7.27 8.70
CA LEU A 67 0.41 8.48 8.51
C LEU A 67 0.80 9.59 9.50
N SER A 68 1.30 9.23 10.67
CA SER A 68 1.84 10.16 11.67
C SER A 68 3.04 10.96 11.18
N ARG A 69 3.80 10.44 10.18
CA ARG A 69 4.93 11.16 9.59
C ARG A 69 4.48 12.24 8.60
N ILE A 70 3.22 12.25 8.16
CA ILE A 70 2.72 13.24 7.20
C ILE A 70 2.40 14.54 7.94
N THR A 71 3.20 15.58 7.69
CA THR A 71 3.02 16.89 8.31
C THR A 71 2.16 17.82 7.46
N VAL A 72 2.24 17.70 6.14
CA VAL A 72 1.48 18.55 5.21
C VAL A 72 0.82 17.70 4.13
N LEU A 73 -0.47 17.94 3.88
CA LEU A 73 -1.22 17.39 2.76
C LEU A 73 -1.60 18.50 1.78
N LYS A 74 -1.16 18.39 0.52
CA LYS A 74 -1.54 19.28 -0.59
C LYS A 74 -2.17 18.46 -1.72
N LYS A 75 -2.85 19.13 -2.67
CA LYS A 75 -3.58 18.47 -3.77
C LYS A 75 -2.71 17.58 -4.67
N GLY A 76 -1.39 17.76 -4.69
CA GLY A 76 -0.48 16.99 -5.56
C GLY A 76 0.60 16.20 -4.82
N TYR A 77 0.81 16.45 -3.53
CA TYR A 77 1.88 15.83 -2.74
C TYR A 77 1.59 15.86 -1.24
N ILE A 78 2.34 15.06 -0.51
CA ILE A 78 2.49 15.13 0.95
C ILE A 78 3.91 15.56 1.31
N ILE A 79 4.08 16.18 2.47
CA ILE A 79 5.39 16.46 3.08
C ILE A 79 5.48 15.63 4.36
N LEU A 80 6.63 14.99 4.55
CA LEU A 80 6.94 14.24 5.77
C LEU A 80 7.56 15.15 6.85
N ASP A 81 7.65 14.63 8.07
CA ASP A 81 8.35 15.22 9.21
C ASP A 81 9.82 15.60 8.93
N ASP A 82 10.50 14.83 8.07
CA ASP A 82 11.87 15.10 7.63
C ASP A 82 11.97 16.08 6.44
N GLY A 83 10.85 16.69 6.03
CA GLY A 83 10.79 17.61 4.90
C GLY A 83 10.72 16.93 3.52
N THR A 84 10.74 15.60 3.45
CA THR A 84 10.64 14.86 2.18
C THR A 84 9.30 15.12 1.51
N LEU A 85 9.32 15.51 0.24
CA LEU A 85 8.13 15.68 -0.59
C LEU A 85 7.83 14.40 -1.37
N ILE A 86 6.60 13.90 -1.24
CA ILE A 86 6.13 12.69 -1.94
C ILE A 86 4.94 13.04 -2.81
N PRO A 87 5.06 12.94 -4.14
CA PRO A 87 3.92 13.12 -5.05
C PRO A 87 2.83 12.06 -4.82
N LEU A 88 1.56 12.47 -4.83
CA LEU A 88 0.42 11.55 -4.59
C LEU A 88 0.34 10.43 -5.61
N HIS A 89 0.79 10.66 -6.86
CA HIS A 89 0.79 9.62 -7.89
C HIS A 89 1.72 8.44 -7.56
N ARG A 90 2.64 8.60 -6.60
CA ARG A 90 3.51 7.52 -6.09
C ARG A 90 2.87 6.71 -4.98
N ILE A 91 1.76 7.16 -4.40
CA ILE A 91 1.03 6.40 -3.38
C ILE A 91 0.33 5.25 -4.06
N MET A 92 0.70 4.04 -3.65
CA MET A 92 0.18 2.78 -4.14
C MET A 92 -0.95 2.27 -3.25
N SER A 93 -0.95 2.53 -1.94
CA SER A 93 -2.07 2.19 -1.07
C SER A 93 -2.12 3.10 0.17
N ILE A 94 -3.29 3.14 0.81
CA ILE A 94 -3.54 3.86 2.06
C ILE A 94 -4.32 2.92 2.98
N VAL A 95 -3.81 2.70 4.18
CA VAL A 95 -4.42 1.88 5.23
C VAL A 95 -4.61 2.75 6.46
N ASP A 96 -5.82 2.75 7.02
CA ASP A 96 -6.13 3.50 8.25
C ASP A 96 -5.59 2.80 9.51
N GLY A 97 -5.66 3.48 10.64
CA GLY A 97 -5.28 2.94 11.95
C GLY A 97 -6.03 1.68 12.41
N LYS A 98 -7.15 1.35 11.74
CA LYS A 98 -7.98 0.17 12.02
C LYS A 98 -7.70 -0.96 11.03
N GLY A 99 -6.69 -0.83 10.17
CA GLY A 99 -6.32 -1.82 9.16
C GLY A 99 -7.20 -1.84 7.93
N ARG A 100 -8.06 -0.84 7.72
CA ARG A 100 -8.92 -0.74 6.53
C ARG A 100 -8.17 -0.09 5.39
N THR A 101 -8.15 -0.76 4.24
CA THR A 101 -7.60 -0.20 3.01
C THR A 101 -8.58 0.83 2.43
N LEU A 102 -8.21 2.10 2.49
CA LEU A 102 -8.99 3.21 1.92
C LEU A 102 -8.64 3.45 0.45
N TYR A 103 -7.45 3.03 0.04
CA TYR A 103 -6.97 3.14 -1.33
C TYR A 103 -5.98 2.02 -1.61
N SER A 104 -6.05 1.41 -2.81
CA SER A 104 -4.98 0.54 -3.30
C SER A 104 -4.96 0.49 -4.82
N ARG A 105 -3.77 0.66 -5.40
CA ARG A 105 -3.36 0.25 -6.75
C ARG A 105 -2.64 -1.10 -6.72
N LEU A 106 -2.24 -1.55 -5.53
CA LEU A 106 -1.69 -2.88 -5.35
C LEU A 106 -2.85 -3.86 -5.40
N GLU A 107 -2.78 -4.87 -6.26
CA GLU A 107 -3.77 -5.94 -6.21
C GLU A 107 -3.76 -6.57 -4.80
N PRO A 108 -4.93 -6.82 -4.19
CA PRO A 108 -4.97 -7.41 -2.87
C PRO A 108 -4.33 -8.80 -2.96
N LYS A 109 -3.17 -9.00 -2.33
CA LYS A 109 -2.75 -10.34 -1.92
C LYS A 109 -3.82 -10.82 -0.95
N LYS A 110 -4.66 -11.75 -1.41
CA LYS A 110 -5.58 -12.53 -0.56
C LYS A 110 -4.75 -12.93 0.67
N GLN A 111 -5.08 -12.36 1.84
CA GLN A 111 -4.45 -12.76 3.09
C GLN A 111 -4.58 -14.27 3.16
N ALA A 112 -3.47 -14.98 3.05
CA ALA A 112 -3.41 -16.38 3.39
C ALA A 112 -3.67 -16.40 4.90
N SER A 113 -4.94 -16.58 5.26
CA SER A 113 -5.36 -16.97 6.59
C SER A 113 -4.45 -18.10 7.02
N SER A 114 -3.57 -17.83 7.98
CA SER A 114 -2.87 -18.84 8.74
C SER A 114 -3.93 -19.72 9.40
N GLN A 115 -4.36 -20.77 8.70
CA GLN A 115 -4.94 -21.94 9.34
C GLN A 115 -3.78 -22.68 10.01
N ASN A 116 -3.43 -22.26 11.22
CA ASN A 116 -2.84 -23.17 12.18
C ASN A 116 -4.01 -23.84 12.91
N SER A 117 -4.44 -24.99 12.39
CA SER A 117 -5.26 -25.94 13.14
C SER A 117 -4.38 -27.14 13.47
N VAL A 118 -4.10 -27.26 14.77
CA VAL A 118 -3.88 -28.45 15.61
C VAL A 118 -2.96 -29.55 15.07
#